data_AF-A0A3B8X6R4-F1
#
_entry.id   AF-A0A3B8X6R4-F1
#
_cell.length_a   1.000
_cell.length_b   1.000
_cell.length_c   1.000
_cell.angle_alpha   90.00
_cell.angle_beta   90.00
_cell.angle_gamma   90.00
#
_symmetry.space_group_name_H-M   'P 1'
#
loop_
_entity.id
_entity.type
_entity.pdbx_description
1 polymer ?
#
loop_
_entity_poly.entity_id
_entity_poly.type
_entity_poly.pdbx_seq_one_letter_code
_entity_poly.pdbx_strand_id
1 'polypeptide(L)'
;EAEPLVGRPKATAELAAHATSATVAIATEQSERLGTFLDESGVHDHPREIELDLDLQLEPGLRHADIDITAGAVNPAMGFRLVTDAELFGRLRRPTRPSRSARGRAEQLTREFTLDFAPGELVVHVDHGIARFAGMRLLESEGAHREYLELDYAEADKLFVPVENLDRIQKFLGGEDEPTLHRLGSGDWSRARGRASKVVQDVAEELLKIYSSREARPGIAFAPDTAWQQELESS
;
A
#
# COMPACT_ATOMS: atom_id res chain seq x y z
N GLU A 1 11.14 -24.55 22.73
CA GLU A 1 11.59 -23.76 21.57
C GLU A 1 11.91 -24.74 20.46
N ALA A 2 11.24 -24.63 19.30
CA ALA A 2 11.50 -25.52 18.18
C ALA A 2 12.67 -24.96 17.37
N GLU A 3 13.71 -25.77 17.17
CA GLU A 3 14.82 -25.43 16.27
C GLU A 3 14.35 -25.42 14.82
N PRO A 4 14.88 -24.51 13.97
CA PRO A 4 14.50 -24.44 12.57
C PRO A 4 14.87 -25.70 11.78
N LEU A 5 14.04 -26.03 10.79
CA LEU A 5 14.18 -27.21 9.94
C LEU A 5 15.11 -26.99 8.73
N VAL A 6 15.54 -25.75 8.45
CA VAL A 6 16.52 -25.43 7.39
C VAL A 6 17.80 -26.24 7.56
N GLY A 7 18.28 -26.85 6.48
CA GLY A 7 19.55 -27.59 6.47
C GLY A 7 19.49 -28.96 7.15
N ARG A 8 18.28 -29.43 7.53
CA ARG A 8 18.07 -30.79 8.07
C ARG A 8 17.25 -31.64 7.10
N PRO A 9 17.89 -32.28 6.10
CA PRO A 9 17.19 -33.10 5.10
C PRO A 9 16.43 -34.30 5.72
N LYS A 10 16.80 -34.73 6.93
CA LYS A 10 16.06 -35.77 7.66
C LYS A 10 14.72 -35.28 8.21
N ALA A 11 14.65 -34.01 8.64
CA ALA A 11 13.44 -33.48 9.26
C ALA A 11 12.38 -33.08 8.22
N THR A 12 12.81 -32.72 7.02
CA THR A 12 11.94 -32.54 5.84
C THR A 12 11.43 -33.88 5.31
N ALA A 13 12.27 -34.91 5.29
CA ALA A 13 11.84 -36.27 4.98
C ALA A 13 10.85 -36.84 6.01
N GLU A 14 10.99 -36.50 7.30
CA GLU A 14 10.02 -36.84 8.35
C GLU A 14 8.66 -36.13 8.14
N LEU A 15 8.66 -34.87 7.70
CA LEU A 15 7.43 -34.16 7.34
C LEU A 15 6.71 -34.82 6.16
N ALA A 16 7.46 -35.22 5.12
CA ALA A 16 6.92 -35.94 3.97
C ALA A 16 6.42 -37.35 4.36
N ALA A 17 7.10 -38.04 5.27
CA ALA A 17 6.65 -39.33 5.80
C ALA A 17 5.35 -39.18 6.61
N HIS A 18 5.22 -38.10 7.40
CA HIS A 18 3.99 -37.80 8.13
C HIS A 18 2.84 -37.37 7.22
N ALA A 19 3.13 -36.74 6.08
CA ALA A 19 2.12 -36.43 5.04
C ALA A 19 1.47 -37.69 4.45
N THR A 20 2.06 -38.88 4.63
CA THR A 20 1.48 -40.15 4.17
C THR A 20 0.33 -40.64 5.07
N SER A 21 0.29 -40.22 6.35
CA SER A 21 -0.73 -40.66 7.32
C SER A 21 -1.50 -39.53 8.00
N ALA A 22 -1.12 -38.28 7.77
CA ALA A 22 -1.68 -37.08 8.37
C ALA A 22 -1.69 -35.91 7.36
N THR A 23 -2.57 -34.93 7.55
CA THR A 23 -2.57 -33.69 6.77
C THR A 23 -1.47 -32.77 7.28
N VAL A 24 -0.48 -32.47 6.43
CA VAL A 24 0.60 -31.52 6.76
C VAL A 24 0.35 -30.24 5.96
N ALA A 25 -0.11 -29.19 6.65
CA ALA A 25 -0.35 -27.87 6.08
C ALA A 25 0.84 -26.95 6.35
N ILE A 26 1.35 -26.30 5.31
CA ILE A 26 2.46 -25.37 5.37
C ILE A 26 1.93 -23.96 5.14
N ALA A 27 1.96 -23.11 6.17
CA ALA A 27 1.61 -21.69 6.05
C ALA A 27 2.87 -20.90 5.69
N THR A 28 2.96 -20.45 4.45
CA THR A 28 4.11 -19.70 3.93
C THR A 28 3.68 -18.70 2.87
N GLU A 29 4.18 -17.46 2.94
CA GLU A 29 4.07 -16.52 1.81
C GLU A 29 5.21 -16.71 0.80
N GLN A 30 6.07 -17.72 0.99
CA GLN A 30 7.26 -17.99 0.18
C GLN A 30 7.12 -19.32 -0.59
N SER A 31 6.00 -19.51 -1.28
CA SER A 31 5.69 -20.74 -2.04
C SER A 31 6.80 -21.14 -3.03
N GLU A 32 7.41 -20.18 -3.73
CA GLU A 32 8.57 -20.43 -4.62
C GLU A 32 9.79 -20.99 -3.87
N ARG A 33 10.09 -20.46 -2.68
CA ARG A 33 11.22 -20.90 -1.86
C ARG A 33 10.96 -22.26 -1.22
N LEU A 34 9.70 -22.53 -0.87
CA LEU A 34 9.26 -23.83 -0.37
C LEU A 34 9.50 -24.93 -1.41
N GLY A 35 9.18 -24.68 -2.68
CA GLY A 35 9.44 -25.63 -3.77
C GLY A 35 10.92 -26.03 -3.84
N THR A 36 11.81 -25.05 -3.94
CA THR A 36 13.27 -25.27 -3.97
C THR A 36 13.76 -26.03 -2.73
N PHE A 37 13.22 -25.71 -1.55
CA PHE A 37 13.60 -26.37 -0.29
C PHE A 37 13.18 -27.85 -0.23
N LEU A 38 12.01 -28.18 -0.78
CA LEU A 38 11.54 -29.56 -0.88
C LEU A 38 12.35 -30.36 -1.91
N ASP A 39 12.68 -29.74 -3.05
CA ASP A 39 13.52 -30.35 -4.10
C ASP A 39 14.93 -30.65 -3.59
N GLU A 40 15.56 -29.71 -2.88
CA GLU A 40 16.87 -29.91 -2.23
C GLU A 40 16.86 -31.05 -1.20
N SER A 41 15.70 -31.28 -0.58
CA SER A 41 15.49 -32.34 0.41
C SER A 41 15.14 -33.71 -0.21
N GLY A 42 14.97 -33.80 -1.52
CA GLY A 42 14.56 -35.03 -2.22
C GLY A 42 13.08 -35.37 -2.08
N VAL A 43 12.23 -34.40 -1.71
CA VAL A 43 10.77 -34.55 -1.65
C VAL A 43 10.21 -34.00 -2.96
N HIS A 44 9.86 -34.89 -3.89
CA HIS A 44 9.32 -34.51 -5.20
C HIS A 44 7.80 -34.26 -5.21
N ASP A 45 7.13 -34.49 -4.08
CA ASP A 45 5.70 -34.22 -3.95
C ASP A 45 5.48 -32.72 -3.73
N HIS A 46 4.95 -32.05 -4.74
CA HIS A 46 4.72 -30.60 -4.70
C HIS A 46 3.45 -30.33 -3.90
N PRO A 47 3.52 -29.48 -2.85
CA PRO A 47 2.39 -29.23 -1.97
C PRO A 47 1.24 -28.61 -2.76
N ARG A 48 0.02 -29.14 -2.60
CA ARG A 48 -1.18 -28.53 -3.20
C ARG A 48 -1.56 -27.26 -2.44
N GLU A 49 -1.90 -26.21 -3.18
CA GLU A 49 -2.42 -24.97 -2.61
C GLU A 49 -3.81 -25.24 -1.99
N ILE A 50 -4.01 -24.74 -0.78
CA ILE A 50 -5.29 -24.79 -0.07
C ILE A 50 -5.58 -23.46 0.62
N GLU A 51 -6.86 -23.18 0.83
CA GLU A 51 -7.30 -22.17 1.78
C GLU A 51 -7.39 -22.81 3.18
N LEU A 52 -6.76 -22.19 4.18
CA LEU A 52 -6.85 -22.59 5.58
C LEU A 52 -8.12 -21.96 6.18
N ASP A 53 -9.26 -22.63 6.03
CA ASP A 53 -10.55 -22.25 6.61
C ASP A 53 -11.09 -23.29 7.60
N LEU A 54 -12.27 -23.03 8.17
CA LEU A 54 -12.93 -23.92 9.13
C LEU A 54 -13.55 -25.18 8.47
N ASP A 55 -13.74 -25.15 7.15
CA ASP A 55 -14.41 -26.19 6.38
C ASP A 55 -13.40 -27.16 5.72
N LEU A 56 -12.09 -26.96 5.99
CA LEU A 56 -11.01 -27.75 5.43
C LEU A 56 -11.19 -29.25 5.72
N GLN A 57 -11.25 -30.04 4.65
CA GLN A 57 -11.27 -31.50 4.74
C GLN A 57 -9.86 -32.05 4.96
N LEU A 58 -9.67 -32.75 6.08
CA LEU A 58 -8.40 -33.35 6.48
C LEU A 58 -8.15 -34.65 5.72
N GLU A 59 -7.44 -34.55 4.60
CA GLU A 59 -6.91 -35.71 3.87
C GLU A 59 -5.37 -35.77 4.01
N PRO A 60 -4.78 -36.98 4.13
CA PRO A 60 -3.34 -37.15 4.12
C PRO A 60 -2.72 -36.54 2.87
N GLY A 61 -1.66 -35.75 3.06
CA GLY A 61 -0.93 -35.13 1.97
C GLY A 61 -0.22 -33.85 2.41
N LEU A 62 0.73 -33.42 1.57
CA LEU A 62 1.44 -32.17 1.74
C LEU A 62 0.64 -31.04 1.08
N ARG A 63 0.33 -30.01 1.86
CA ARG A 63 -0.48 -28.86 1.43
C ARG A 63 0.21 -27.57 1.83
N HIS A 64 0.05 -26.51 1.06
CA HIS A 64 0.53 -25.18 1.43
C HIS A 64 -0.59 -24.15 1.31
N ALA A 65 -0.49 -23.09 2.10
CA ALA A 65 -1.40 -21.97 2.10
C ALA A 65 -0.59 -20.67 2.20
N ASP A 66 -0.96 -19.70 1.36
CA ASP A 66 -0.29 -18.40 1.26
C ASP A 66 -0.75 -17.45 2.38
N ILE A 67 -0.43 -17.81 3.62
CA ILE A 67 -0.78 -17.04 4.82
C ILE A 67 0.38 -17.01 5.82
N ASP A 68 0.55 -15.87 6.48
CA ASP A 68 1.51 -15.70 7.56
C ASP A 68 0.89 -16.10 8.91
N ILE A 69 1.45 -17.12 9.54
CA ILE A 69 1.05 -17.59 10.88
C ILE A 69 2.27 -17.63 11.79
N THR A 70 2.13 -17.03 12.97
CA THR A 70 3.23 -16.80 13.91
C THR A 70 3.88 -18.08 14.46
N ALA A 71 3.11 -19.17 14.60
CA ALA A 71 3.58 -20.42 15.18
C ALA A 71 2.83 -21.62 14.58
N GLY A 72 3.51 -22.74 14.42
CA GLY A 72 2.89 -23.99 14.02
C GLY A 72 2.05 -24.61 15.13
N ALA A 73 1.31 -25.65 14.76
CA ALA A 73 0.42 -26.38 15.66
C ALA A 73 0.36 -27.85 15.27
N VAL A 74 0.25 -28.74 16.25
CA VAL A 74 0.10 -30.18 16.01
C VAL A 74 -1.12 -30.69 16.76
N ASN A 75 -2.02 -31.36 16.06
CA ASN A 75 -3.13 -32.08 16.67
C ASN A 75 -3.09 -33.56 16.24
N PRO A 76 -2.50 -34.45 17.08
CA PRO A 76 -2.42 -35.87 16.78
C PRO A 76 -3.78 -36.57 16.69
N ALA A 77 -4.79 -36.08 17.42
CA ALA A 77 -6.12 -36.70 17.43
C ALA A 77 -6.87 -36.51 16.11
N MET A 78 -6.58 -35.42 15.40
CA MET A 78 -7.15 -35.12 14.08
C MET A 78 -6.22 -35.49 12.92
N GLY A 79 -5.00 -35.98 13.21
CA GLY A 79 -3.99 -36.21 12.18
C GLY A 79 -3.62 -34.94 11.43
N PHE A 80 -3.55 -33.79 12.12
CA PHE A 80 -3.26 -32.49 11.52
C PHE A 80 -1.98 -31.88 12.07
N ARG A 81 -1.14 -31.35 11.17
CA ARG A 81 0.08 -30.62 11.51
C ARG A 81 0.19 -29.36 10.66
N LEU A 82 0.25 -28.22 11.32
CA LEU A 82 0.54 -26.91 10.73
C LEU A 82 2.01 -26.57 10.96
N VAL A 83 2.72 -26.29 9.89
CA VAL A 83 4.12 -25.84 9.89
C VAL A 83 4.17 -24.43 9.30
N THR A 84 4.94 -23.53 9.90
CA THR A 84 5.04 -22.14 9.43
C THR A 84 6.45 -21.79 8.97
N ASP A 85 6.60 -20.62 8.34
CA ASP A 85 7.91 -20.04 7.99
C ASP A 85 8.90 -20.04 9.16
N ALA A 86 8.42 -19.83 10.39
CA ALA A 86 9.30 -19.82 11.57
C ALA A 86 9.90 -21.19 11.88
N GLU A 87 9.18 -22.27 11.55
CA GLU A 87 9.62 -23.65 11.76
C GLU A 87 10.44 -24.14 10.56
N LEU A 88 10.04 -23.77 9.34
CA LEU A 88 10.77 -24.12 8.13
C LEU A 88 12.09 -23.37 8.01
N PHE A 89 12.04 -22.04 8.13
CA PHE A 89 13.14 -21.12 7.80
C PHE A 89 13.82 -20.50 9.03
N GLY A 90 13.28 -20.75 10.23
CA GLY A 90 13.68 -20.06 11.45
C GLY A 90 12.99 -18.72 11.61
N ARG A 91 13.03 -18.17 12.85
CA ARG A 91 12.55 -16.82 13.15
C ARG A 91 13.47 -15.78 12.51
N LEU A 92 13.44 -15.68 11.19
CA LEU A 92 13.89 -14.48 10.49
C LEU A 92 12.97 -13.36 10.96
N ARG A 93 13.55 -12.42 11.72
CA ARG A 93 12.90 -11.15 12.04
C ARG A 93 12.75 -10.40 10.72
N ARG A 94 11.68 -10.70 9.98
CA ARG A 94 11.40 -10.06 8.71
C ARG A 94 11.17 -8.57 9.01
N PRO A 95 11.85 -7.64 8.32
CA PRO A 95 11.45 -6.25 8.38
C PRO A 95 9.99 -6.22 7.96
N THR A 96 9.12 -5.72 8.84
CA THR A 96 7.71 -5.48 8.54
C THR A 96 7.68 -4.78 7.19
N ARG A 97 7.19 -5.49 6.16
CA ARG A 97 6.90 -4.86 4.88
C ARG A 97 6.00 -3.68 5.24
N PRO A 98 6.38 -2.42 4.93
CA PRO A 98 5.46 -1.32 5.19
C PRO A 98 4.18 -1.72 4.50
N SER A 99 3.12 -1.88 5.29
CA SER A 99 1.81 -2.30 4.82
C SER A 99 1.55 -1.57 3.51
N ARG A 100 1.03 -2.28 2.50
CA ARG A 100 0.58 -1.64 1.25
C ARG A 100 -0.38 -0.46 1.53
N SER A 101 -0.90 -0.32 2.76
CA SER A 101 -1.59 0.86 3.29
C SER A 101 -0.77 2.16 3.34
N ALA A 102 0.56 2.12 3.25
CA ALA A 102 1.37 3.35 3.20
C ALA A 102 1.38 3.95 1.78
N ARG A 103 1.39 3.11 0.74
CA ARG A 103 1.21 3.53 -0.66
C ARG A 103 -0.27 3.84 -0.95
N GLY A 104 -1.17 3.05 -0.36
CA GLY A 104 -2.59 3.32 -0.34
C GLY A 104 -2.93 4.68 0.29
N ARG A 105 -2.30 5.07 1.40
CA ARG A 105 -2.60 6.36 2.05
C ARG A 105 -2.41 7.58 1.15
N ALA A 106 -1.34 7.65 0.36
CA ALA A 106 -1.10 8.80 -0.51
C ALA A 106 -2.09 8.83 -1.70
N GLU A 107 -2.41 7.67 -2.29
CA GLU A 107 -3.39 7.58 -3.37
C GLU A 107 -4.85 7.67 -2.87
N GLN A 108 -5.15 7.19 -1.66
CA GLN A 108 -6.44 7.29 -0.98
C GLN A 108 -6.70 8.70 -0.47
N LEU A 109 -5.69 9.41 0.04
CA LEU A 109 -5.79 10.84 0.37
C LEU A 109 -6.17 11.71 -0.84
N THR A 110 -5.88 11.22 -2.06
CA THR A 110 -6.20 11.93 -3.31
C THR A 110 -7.52 11.44 -3.94
N ARG A 111 -8.02 10.25 -3.57
CA ARG A 111 -9.16 9.58 -4.23
C ARG A 111 -10.40 9.40 -3.34
N GLU A 112 -10.26 9.35 -2.03
CA GLU A 112 -11.39 9.38 -1.12
C GLU A 112 -11.81 10.85 -0.94
N PHE A 113 -12.68 11.31 -1.84
CA PHE A 113 -13.54 12.47 -1.63
C PHE A 113 -14.55 12.18 -0.50
N THR A 114 -14.05 11.72 0.65
CA THR A 114 -14.83 11.68 1.87
C THR A 114 -14.90 13.11 2.36
N LEU A 115 -16.13 13.60 2.44
CA LEU A 115 -16.61 14.88 2.97
C LEU A 115 -16.18 15.16 4.43
N ASP A 116 -14.99 14.75 4.85
CA ASP A 116 -14.46 15.03 6.18
C ASP A 116 -13.84 16.43 6.23
N PHE A 117 -14.62 17.43 5.81
CA PHE A 117 -14.29 18.83 6.06
C PHE A 117 -14.89 19.21 7.40
N ALA A 118 -14.03 19.50 8.38
CA ALA A 118 -14.49 20.13 9.61
C ALA A 118 -14.74 21.63 9.36
N PRO A 119 -15.81 22.22 9.92
CA PRO A 119 -16.00 23.66 9.91
C PRO A 119 -14.75 24.39 10.41
N GLY A 120 -14.29 25.39 9.67
CA GLY A 120 -13.07 26.14 9.93
C GLY A 120 -11.84 25.67 9.16
N GLU A 121 -11.88 24.52 8.49
CA GLU A 121 -10.77 24.03 7.65
C GLU A 121 -10.59 24.86 6.37
N LEU A 122 -9.35 24.88 5.88
CA LEU A 122 -8.99 25.55 4.64
C LEU A 122 -9.23 24.62 3.45
N VAL A 123 -9.88 25.17 2.43
CA VAL A 123 -10.21 24.46 1.20
C VAL A 123 -9.80 25.32 0.00
N VAL A 124 -9.56 24.66 -1.12
CA VAL A 124 -9.21 25.31 -2.39
C VAL A 124 -10.32 25.03 -3.38
N HIS A 125 -10.90 26.10 -3.91
CA HIS A 125 -11.78 26.03 -5.07
C HIS A 125 -10.94 26.24 -6.34
N VAL A 126 -11.12 25.39 -7.36
CA VAL A 126 -10.33 25.42 -8.62
C VAL A 126 -10.34 26.80 -9.29
N ASP A 127 -11.47 27.50 -9.26
CA ASP A 127 -11.65 28.79 -9.96
C ASP A 127 -11.44 30.04 -9.07
N HIS A 128 -11.63 29.92 -7.76
CA HIS A 128 -11.74 31.07 -6.85
C HIS A 128 -10.62 31.12 -5.81
N GLY A 129 -9.90 30.01 -5.62
CA GLY A 129 -8.74 29.92 -4.74
C GLY A 129 -9.07 29.44 -3.33
N ILE A 130 -8.22 29.85 -2.39
CA ILE A 130 -8.24 29.40 -0.99
C ILE A 130 -9.37 30.11 -0.22
N ALA A 131 -10.22 29.30 0.41
CA ALA A 131 -11.35 29.70 1.24
C ALA A 131 -11.36 28.89 2.55
N ARG A 132 -12.20 29.32 3.50
CA ARG A 132 -12.48 28.58 4.73
C ARG A 132 -13.85 27.92 4.64
N PHE A 133 -13.94 26.64 4.95
CA PHE A 133 -15.21 25.92 4.98
C PHE A 133 -16.02 26.34 6.21
N ALA A 134 -17.22 26.90 6.02
CA ALA A 134 -18.08 27.33 7.12
C ALA A 134 -19.09 26.24 7.54
N GLY A 135 -19.56 25.44 6.58
CA GLY A 135 -20.52 24.35 6.81
C GLY A 135 -21.40 24.07 5.60
N MET A 136 -22.40 23.22 5.79
CA MET A 136 -23.43 22.94 4.79
C MET A 136 -24.70 23.76 5.07
N ARG A 137 -25.35 24.27 4.02
CA ARG A 137 -26.64 24.95 4.09
C ARG A 137 -27.62 24.38 3.10
N LEU A 138 -28.86 24.20 3.55
CA LEU A 138 -29.99 23.91 2.68
C LEU A 138 -30.59 25.22 2.20
N LEU A 139 -30.59 25.45 0.90
CA LEU A 139 -31.18 26.63 0.26
C LEU A 139 -32.30 26.19 -0.67
N GLU A 140 -33.38 26.96 -0.69
CA GLU A 140 -34.46 26.78 -1.66
C GLU A 140 -34.09 27.51 -2.96
N SER A 141 -33.97 26.76 -4.05
CA SER A 141 -33.63 27.29 -5.37
C SER A 141 -34.55 26.65 -6.39
N GLU A 142 -35.23 27.48 -7.20
CA GLU A 142 -36.17 27.01 -8.24
C GLU A 142 -37.31 26.11 -7.72
N GLY A 143 -37.74 26.29 -6.46
CA GLY A 143 -38.82 25.51 -5.84
C GLY A 143 -38.40 24.12 -5.35
N ALA A 144 -37.10 23.81 -5.35
CA ALA A 144 -36.53 22.61 -4.74
C ALA A 144 -35.51 22.97 -3.66
N HIS A 145 -35.47 22.19 -2.59
CA HIS A 145 -34.41 22.30 -1.58
C HIS A 145 -33.15 21.64 -2.13
N ARG A 146 -32.07 22.42 -2.25
CA ARG A 146 -30.74 21.93 -2.64
C ARG A 146 -29.73 22.22 -1.54
N GLU A 147 -28.79 21.31 -1.37
CA GLU A 147 -27.69 21.45 -0.42
C GLU A 147 -26.51 22.17 -1.07
N TYR A 148 -25.94 23.12 -0.33
CA TYR A 148 -24.77 23.90 -0.73
C TYR A 148 -23.73 23.87 0.38
N LEU A 149 -22.46 23.89 -0.03
CA LEU A 149 -21.33 24.17 0.86
C LEU A 149 -21.15 25.69 0.94
N GLU A 150 -21.07 26.21 2.16
CA GLU A 150 -20.74 27.61 2.43
C GLU A 150 -19.23 27.76 2.62
N LEU A 151 -18.62 28.58 1.76
CA LEU A 151 -17.20 28.91 1.80
C LEU A 151 -17.02 30.41 2.12
N ASP A 152 -16.23 30.70 3.15
CA ASP A 152 -15.87 32.06 3.54
C ASP A 152 -14.54 32.46 2.89
N TYR A 153 -14.55 33.59 2.19
CA TYR A 153 -13.40 34.22 1.54
C TYR A 153 -12.95 35.46 2.33
N ALA A 154 -11.90 36.15 1.85
CA ALA A 154 -11.47 37.40 2.45
C ALA A 154 -12.58 38.48 2.38
N GLU A 155 -12.49 39.50 3.24
CA GLU A 155 -13.44 40.63 3.29
C GLU A 155 -14.90 40.23 3.59
N ALA A 156 -15.10 39.07 4.24
CA ALA A 156 -16.42 38.50 4.57
C ALA A 156 -17.28 38.10 3.35
N ASP A 157 -16.63 37.90 2.19
CA ASP A 157 -17.25 37.33 1.01
C ASP A 157 -17.65 35.86 1.24
N LYS A 158 -18.82 35.46 0.73
CA LYS A 158 -19.35 34.11 0.87
C LYS A 158 -19.66 33.51 -0.50
N LEU A 159 -19.27 32.26 -0.71
CA LEU A 159 -19.59 31.48 -1.90
C LEU A 159 -20.39 30.24 -1.50
N PHE A 160 -21.52 30.03 -2.18
CA PHE A 160 -22.34 28.83 -2.03
C PHE A 160 -22.07 27.89 -3.21
N VAL A 161 -21.46 26.74 -2.95
CA VAL A 161 -21.15 25.75 -3.97
C VAL A 161 -22.13 24.59 -3.87
N PRO A 162 -22.89 24.25 -4.93
CA PRO A 162 -23.75 23.08 -4.92
C PRO A 162 -22.95 21.81 -4.62
N VAL A 163 -23.54 20.85 -3.89
CA VAL A 163 -22.90 19.54 -3.64
C VAL A 163 -22.56 18.81 -4.95
N GLU A 164 -23.28 19.07 -6.04
CA GLU A 164 -23.01 18.53 -7.37
C GLU A 164 -21.63 18.95 -7.94
N ASN A 165 -21.11 20.11 -7.52
CA ASN A 165 -19.84 20.67 -7.99
C ASN A 165 -18.70 20.47 -6.96
N LEU A 166 -18.81 19.46 -6.10
CA LEU A 166 -17.84 19.21 -5.04
C LEU A 166 -16.48 18.74 -5.58
N ASP A 167 -16.45 18.17 -6.78
CA ASP A 167 -15.23 17.80 -7.51
C ASP A 167 -14.26 18.98 -7.73
N ARG A 168 -14.78 20.22 -7.68
CA ARG A 168 -14.00 21.46 -7.81
C ARG A 168 -13.43 21.98 -6.50
N ILE A 169 -13.70 21.30 -5.39
CA ILE A 169 -13.22 21.66 -4.05
C ILE A 169 -12.23 20.60 -3.59
N GLN A 170 -11.07 21.03 -3.11
CA GLN A 170 -10.06 20.16 -2.53
C GLN A 170 -9.62 20.70 -1.18
N LYS A 171 -9.21 19.81 -0.27
CA LYS A 171 -8.63 20.22 1.01
C LYS A 171 -7.32 20.95 0.74
N PHE A 172 -7.09 22.07 1.43
CA PHE A 172 -5.81 22.77 1.34
C PHE A 172 -4.75 21.97 2.10
N LEU A 173 -3.75 21.47 1.38
CA LEU A 173 -2.57 20.78 1.92
C LEU A 173 -1.35 21.68 1.71
N GLY A 174 -1.18 22.69 2.58
CA GLY A 174 -0.09 23.67 2.50
C GLY A 174 0.94 23.57 3.63
N GLY A 175 1.99 24.38 3.52
CA GLY A 175 3.14 24.41 4.43
C GLY A 175 2.88 25.12 5.78
N GLU A 176 3.94 25.28 6.58
CA GLU A 176 3.90 25.71 8.00
C GLU A 176 3.20 27.06 8.27
N ASP A 177 3.05 27.93 7.26
CA ASP A 177 2.41 29.24 7.37
C ASP A 177 0.91 29.19 7.01
N GLU A 178 0.08 29.91 7.78
CA GLU A 178 -1.35 30.04 7.47
C GLU A 178 -1.55 30.87 6.18
N PRO A 179 -2.17 30.32 5.13
CA PRO A 179 -2.33 31.03 3.87
C PRO A 179 -3.32 32.19 4.00
N THR A 180 -3.08 33.25 3.24
CA THR A 180 -4.05 34.34 3.08
C THR A 180 -5.26 33.87 2.26
N LEU A 181 -6.46 34.09 2.78
CA LEU A 181 -7.70 33.86 2.03
C LEU A 181 -7.73 34.77 0.79
N HIS A 182 -8.19 34.23 -0.34
CA HIS A 182 -8.36 35.02 -1.56
C HIS A 182 -9.67 35.83 -1.52
N ARG A 183 -9.77 36.87 -2.36
CA ARG A 183 -11.00 37.66 -2.52
C ARG A 183 -11.81 37.14 -3.70
N LEU A 184 -13.14 37.15 -3.58
CA LEU A 184 -13.99 36.67 -4.65
C LEU A 184 -13.98 37.66 -5.83
N GLY A 185 -13.83 37.15 -7.04
CA GLY A 185 -13.78 37.99 -8.25
C GLY A 185 -12.46 38.75 -8.47
N SER A 186 -11.47 38.61 -7.57
CA SER A 186 -10.14 39.17 -7.83
C SER A 186 -9.34 38.27 -8.76
N GLY A 187 -8.54 38.87 -9.65
CA GLY A 187 -7.64 38.14 -10.54
C GLY A 187 -6.40 37.55 -9.84
N ASP A 188 -6.33 37.61 -8.50
CA ASP A 188 -5.16 37.21 -7.72
C ASP A 188 -4.91 35.71 -7.82
N TRP A 189 -5.97 34.90 -7.71
CA TRP A 189 -5.88 33.45 -7.84
C TRP A 189 -5.42 33.02 -9.23
N SER A 190 -6.01 33.62 -10.28
CA SER A 190 -5.61 33.33 -11.67
C SER A 190 -4.13 33.65 -11.91
N ARG A 191 -3.64 34.80 -11.39
CA ARG A 191 -2.21 35.17 -11.44
C ARG A 191 -1.33 34.20 -10.66
N ALA A 192 -1.74 33.77 -9.46
CA ALA A 192 -1.01 32.79 -8.67
C ALA A 192 -0.92 31.43 -9.40
N ARG A 193 -2.05 30.94 -9.92
CA ARG A 193 -2.12 29.71 -10.73
C ARG A 193 -1.25 29.79 -11.98
N GLY A 194 -1.27 30.91 -12.69
CA GLY A 194 -0.42 31.12 -13.86
C GLY A 194 1.07 31.06 -13.54
N ARG A 195 1.50 31.69 -12.44
CA ARG A 195 2.89 31.60 -11.96
C ARG A 195 3.28 30.17 -11.58
N ALA A 196 2.43 29.47 -10.82
CA ALA A 196 2.68 28.09 -10.44
C ALA A 196 2.76 27.16 -11.67
N SER A 197 1.84 27.30 -12.63
CA SER A 197 1.84 26.52 -13.87
C SER A 197 3.14 26.72 -14.67
N LYS A 198 3.66 27.95 -14.71
CA LYS A 198 4.92 28.24 -15.39
C LYS A 198 6.10 27.53 -14.70
N VAL A 199 6.18 27.62 -13.38
CA VAL A 199 7.25 26.94 -12.61
C VAL A 199 7.20 25.42 -12.81
N VAL A 200 5.99 24.83 -12.80
CA VAL A 200 5.82 23.40 -13.06
C VAL A 200 6.30 23.03 -14.48
N GLN A 201 5.99 23.84 -15.48
CA GLN A 201 6.44 23.63 -16.85
C GLN A 201 7.98 23.72 -16.96
N ASP A 202 8.59 24.72 -16.33
CA ASP A 202 10.04 24.92 -16.33
C ASP A 202 10.76 23.71 -15.71
N VAL A 203 10.24 23.19 -14.58
CA VAL A 203 10.78 21.99 -13.92
C VAL A 203 10.60 20.74 -14.80
N ALA A 204 9.44 20.59 -15.44
CA ALA A 204 9.20 19.45 -16.33
C ALA A 204 10.17 19.45 -17.52
N GLU A 205 10.44 20.62 -18.10
CA GLU A 205 11.41 20.78 -19.19
C GLU A 205 12.84 20.46 -18.73
N GLU A 206 13.23 20.93 -17.55
CA GLU A 206 14.54 20.62 -16.97
C GLU A 206 14.73 19.11 -16.72
N LEU A 207 13.72 18.46 -16.13
CA LEU A 207 13.75 17.01 -15.91
C LEU A 207 13.85 16.26 -17.24
N LEU A 208 13.05 16.63 -18.24
CA LEU A 208 13.10 16.02 -19.57
C LEU A 208 14.49 16.14 -20.17
N LYS A 209 15.12 17.32 -20.07
CA LYS A 209 16.49 17.56 -20.55
C LYS A 209 17.54 16.73 -19.81
N ILE A 210 17.39 16.55 -18.49
CA ILE A 210 18.28 15.71 -17.70
C ILE A 210 18.17 14.25 -18.16
N TYR A 211 16.94 13.74 -18.34
CA TYR A 211 16.71 12.37 -18.78
C TYR A 211 17.20 12.12 -20.20
N SER A 212 16.93 13.04 -21.15
CA SER A 212 17.44 12.91 -22.52
C SER A 212 18.97 12.92 -22.56
N SER A 213 19.61 13.75 -21.72
CA SER A 213 21.06 13.80 -21.60
C SER A 213 21.66 12.55 -20.96
N ARG A 214 20.93 11.91 -20.03
CA ARG A 214 21.34 10.64 -19.41
C ARG A 214 21.21 9.47 -20.38
N GLU A 215 20.13 9.42 -21.15
CA GLU A 215 19.88 8.35 -22.11
C GLU A 215 20.83 8.40 -23.32
N ALA A 216 21.18 9.59 -23.79
CA ALA A 216 22.12 9.76 -24.91
C ALA A 216 23.57 9.39 -24.55
N ARG A 217 23.93 9.31 -23.27
CA ARG A 217 25.28 8.97 -22.82
C ARG A 217 25.36 7.48 -22.49
N PRO A 218 26.35 6.75 -23.03
CA PRO A 218 26.56 5.38 -22.61
C PRO A 218 26.90 5.34 -21.12
N GLY A 219 26.17 4.52 -20.37
CA GLY A 219 26.43 4.25 -18.95
C GLY A 219 27.50 3.19 -18.76
N ILE A 220 27.91 2.99 -17.51
CA ILE A 220 28.74 1.85 -17.11
C ILE A 220 27.79 0.78 -16.57
N ALA A 221 27.71 -0.36 -17.24
CA ALA A 221 26.98 -1.51 -16.72
C ALA A 221 27.78 -2.13 -15.56
N PHE A 222 27.10 -2.42 -14.46
CA PHE A 222 27.72 -3.15 -13.35
C PHE A 222 28.04 -4.58 -13.78
N ALA A 223 29.15 -5.10 -13.25
CA ALA A 223 29.52 -6.50 -13.42
C ALA A 223 28.51 -7.41 -12.69
N PRO A 224 28.39 -8.69 -13.10
CA PRO A 224 27.60 -9.66 -12.36
C PRO A 224 28.12 -9.80 -10.92
N ASP A 225 27.23 -10.20 -10.01
CA ASP A 225 27.53 -10.33 -8.60
C ASP A 225 28.67 -11.32 -8.35
N THR A 226 29.47 -11.04 -7.32
CA THR A 226 30.58 -11.88 -6.88
C THR A 226 30.18 -12.72 -5.67
N ALA A 227 30.92 -13.79 -5.38
CA ALA A 227 30.71 -14.61 -4.18
C ALA A 227 30.72 -13.77 -2.88
N TRP A 228 31.56 -12.73 -2.83
CA TRP A 228 31.61 -11.80 -1.70
C TRP A 228 30.32 -10.97 -1.55
N GLN A 229 29.66 -10.63 -2.66
CA GLN A 229 28.38 -9.92 -2.64
C GLN A 229 27.30 -10.79 -1.97
N GLN A 230 27.28 -12.08 -2.31
CA GLN A 230 26.33 -13.05 -1.75
C GLN A 230 26.58 -13.29 -0.26
N GLU A 231 27.85 -13.39 0.15
CA GLU A 231 28.23 -13.51 1.57
C GLU A 231 27.80 -12.28 2.38
N LEU A 232 27.98 -11.07 1.83
CA LEU A 232 27.54 -9.82 2.46
C LEU A 232 26.00 -9.75 2.58
N GLU A 233 25.26 -10.14 1.55
CA GLU A 233 23.79 -10.15 1.57
C GLU A 233 23.22 -11.21 2.53
N SER A 234 23.99 -12.27 2.81
CA SER A 234 23.62 -13.34 3.74
C SER A 234 23.96 -13.06 5.22
N SER A 235 24.69 -11.98 5.50
CA SER A 235 25.13 -11.55 6.85
C SER A 235 24.14 -10.62 7.53
#